data_AF-A0A0C7GEE0-F1
#
_entry.id   AF-A0A0C7GEE0-F1
#
_cell.length_a   1.000
_cell.length_b   1.000
_cell.length_c   1.000
_cell.angle_alpha   90.00
_cell.angle_beta   90.00
_cell.angle_gamma   90.00
#
_symmetry.space_group_name_H-M   'P 1'
#
loop_
_entity.id
_entity.type
_entity.pdbx_description
1 polymer ?
#
loop_
_entity_poly.entity_id
_entity_poly.type
_entity_poly.pdbx_seq_one_letter_code
_entity_poly.pdbx_strand_id
1 'polypeptide(L)'
;MIFNKTTIRNHHGHDHEHEQDHCHCSGGAVAENKDEKTLNILLVHWVNHNESHEEGFREWVDKARDMGKEETANNIEEAIKYLRKANDMLLEAKKNM
;
A
#
# COMPACT_ATOMS: atom_id res chain seq x y z
N MET A 1 5.16 -9.30 -33.62
CA MET A 1 3.99 -8.88 -32.82
C MET A 1 4.52 -8.01 -31.71
N ILE A 2 4.25 -6.70 -31.78
CA ILE A 2 4.86 -5.66 -30.95
C ILE A 2 3.92 -5.44 -29.76
N PHE A 3 4.41 -5.70 -28.54
CA PHE A 3 3.67 -5.43 -27.31
C PHE A 3 3.59 -3.90 -27.09
N ASN A 4 2.39 -3.35 -27.26
CA ASN A 4 2.10 -1.97 -26.88
C ASN A 4 2.09 -1.86 -25.35
N LYS A 5 3.09 -1.18 -24.79
CA LYS A 5 3.08 -0.66 -23.41
C LYS A 5 2.05 0.48 -23.34
N THR A 6 0.82 0.16 -22.97
CA THR A 6 -0.11 1.19 -22.49
C THR A 6 0.08 1.31 -20.98
N THR A 7 0.98 2.20 -20.58
CA THR A 7 1.01 2.75 -19.21
C THR A 7 -0.29 3.51 -18.99
N ILE A 8 -1.26 2.90 -18.30
CA ILE A 8 -2.44 3.63 -17.82
C ILE A 8 -1.95 4.53 -16.67
N ARG A 9 -1.74 5.80 -17.01
CA ARG A 9 -1.61 6.91 -16.06
C ARG A 9 -3.01 7.18 -15.50
N ASN A 10 -3.27 6.81 -14.26
CA ASN A 10 -4.37 7.41 -13.51
C ASN A 10 -3.90 8.80 -13.03
N HIS A 11 -4.10 9.81 -13.87
CA HIS A 11 -4.15 11.19 -13.43
C HIS A 11 -5.51 11.41 -12.74
N HIS A 12 -5.50 11.67 -11.44
CA HIS A 12 -6.59 12.38 -10.77
C HIS A 12 -6.06 13.77 -10.42
N GLY A 13 -6.41 14.73 -11.27
CA GLY A 13 -6.19 16.14 -11.00
C GLY A 13 -7.17 16.59 -9.93
N HIS A 14 -6.64 17.24 -8.90
CA HIS A 14 -7.40 18.16 -8.08
C HIS A 14 -6.58 19.45 -8.00
N ASP A 15 -6.97 20.42 -8.82
CA ASP A 15 -6.51 21.79 -8.71
C ASP A 15 -7.03 22.36 -7.39
N HIS A 16 -6.13 22.68 -6.47
CA HIS A 16 -6.41 23.54 -5.33
C HIS A 16 -5.33 24.62 -5.29
N GLU A 17 -5.68 25.76 -5.87
CA GLU A 17 -5.03 27.04 -5.63
C GLU A 17 -5.22 27.39 -4.15
N HIS A 18 -4.14 27.40 -3.38
CA HIS A 18 -4.13 28.00 -2.05
C HIS A 18 -3.01 29.03 -2.01
N GLU A 19 -3.40 30.30 -2.12
CA GLU A 19 -2.61 31.44 -1.66
C GLU A 19 -2.25 31.19 -0.18
N GLN A 20 -1.01 30.78 0.08
CA GLN A 20 -0.53 30.64 1.45
C GLN A 20 0.01 31.98 1.92
N ASP A 21 -0.90 32.84 2.36
CA ASP A 21 -0.58 33.94 3.27
C ASP A 21 -1.11 33.61 4.68
N HIS A 22 -0.40 32.73 5.37
CA HIS A 22 -0.63 32.45 6.80
C HIS A 22 0.68 32.49 7.56
N CYS A 23 1.03 33.69 8.01
CA CYS A 23 2.02 33.91 9.06
C CYS A 23 1.46 33.38 10.39
N HIS A 24 2.18 32.48 11.05
CA HIS A 24 1.97 32.18 12.47
C HIS A 24 3.32 32.16 13.19
N CYS A 25 3.58 33.25 13.91
CA CYS A 25 4.58 33.27 14.97
C CYS A 25 3.91 32.86 16.29
N SER A 26 4.70 32.16 17.13
CA SER A 26 4.59 31.99 18.59
C SER A 26 4.01 30.67 19.10
N GLY A 27 4.80 30.01 19.96
CA GLY A 27 4.26 29.24 21.08
C GLY A 27 4.88 27.87 21.24
N GLY A 28 5.79 27.72 22.20
CA GLY A 28 6.35 26.43 22.60
C GLY A 28 5.26 25.50 23.13
N ALA A 29 4.83 24.57 22.29
CA ALA A 29 4.28 23.28 22.69
C ALA A 29 5.22 22.23 22.10
N VAL A 30 5.48 21.14 22.84
CA VAL A 30 6.22 19.99 22.32
C VAL A 30 5.56 19.61 21.01
N ALA A 31 6.23 19.89 19.89
CA ALA A 31 5.67 19.63 18.58
C ALA A 31 5.51 18.12 18.47
N GLU A 32 4.27 17.63 18.60
CA GLU A 32 3.96 16.25 18.29
C GLU A 32 4.53 15.96 16.90
N ASN A 33 5.35 14.91 16.82
CA ASN A 33 6.02 14.58 15.58
C ASN A 33 4.96 14.14 14.56
N LYS A 34 4.64 15.05 13.62
CA LYS A 34 3.63 14.81 12.58
C LYS A 34 3.96 13.57 11.76
N ASP A 35 5.25 13.26 11.59
CA ASP A 35 5.70 12.09 10.86
C ASP A 35 5.44 10.81 11.65
N GLU A 36 5.60 10.83 12.97
CA GLU A 36 5.29 9.70 13.86
C GLU A 36 3.79 9.36 13.83
N LYS A 37 2.92 10.38 13.90
CA LYS A 37 1.47 10.19 13.76
C LYS A 37 1.09 9.64 12.39
N THR A 38 1.71 10.19 11.35
CA THR A 38 1.48 9.74 9.97
C THR A 38 1.93 8.29 9.80
N LEU A 39 3.11 7.93 10.31
CA LEU A 39 3.63 6.56 10.28
C LEU A 39 2.70 5.59 11.01
N ASN A 40 2.16 5.96 12.17
CA ASN A 40 1.23 5.11 12.94
C ASN A 40 -0.04 4.75 12.13
N ILE A 41 -0.54 5.70 11.34
CA ILE A 41 -1.67 5.51 10.42
C ILE A 41 -1.26 4.65 9.22
N LEU A 42 -0.11 4.95 8.60
CA LEU A 42 0.40 4.24 7.44
C LEU A 42 0.62 2.75 7.71
N LEU A 43 1.15 2.38 8.88
CA LEU A 43 1.38 0.98 9.25
C LEU A 43 0.10 0.14 9.23
N VAL A 44 -1.03 0.68 9.68
CA VAL A 44 -2.33 0.00 9.62
C VAL A 44 -2.87 0.00 8.19
N HIS A 45 -2.74 1.12 7.50
CA HIS A 45 -3.20 1.25 6.12
C HIS A 45 -2.53 0.23 5.18
N TRP A 46 -1.22 0.04 5.31
CA TRP A 46 -0.48 -0.93 4.50
C TRP A 46 -0.88 -2.38 4.78
N VAL A 47 -1.15 -2.74 6.04
CA VAL A 47 -1.68 -4.09 6.38
C VAL A 47 -3.02 -4.32 5.68
N ASN A 48 -3.97 -3.39 5.82
CA ASN A 48 -5.29 -3.50 5.20
C ASN A 48 -5.19 -3.56 3.66
N HIS A 49 -4.27 -2.79 3.07
CA HIS A 49 -4.05 -2.80 1.63
C HIS A 49 -3.47 -4.13 1.14
N ASN A 50 -2.52 -4.70 1.89
CA ASN A 50 -1.95 -6.02 1.58
C ASN A 50 -2.99 -7.14 1.70
N GLU A 51 -3.90 -7.07 2.67
CA GLU A 51 -5.03 -8.02 2.79
C GLU A 51 -5.96 -7.95 1.58
N SER A 52 -6.26 -6.75 1.08
CA SER A 52 -7.04 -6.57 -0.15
C SER A 52 -6.30 -7.12 -1.38
N HIS A 53 -4.98 -6.96 -1.46
CA HIS A 53 -4.19 -7.60 -2.51
C HIS A 53 -4.18 -9.13 -2.41
N GLU A 54 -4.09 -9.67 -1.20
CA GLU A 54 -4.14 -11.11 -0.97
C GLU A 54 -5.45 -11.73 -1.50
N GLU A 55 -6.60 -11.09 -1.23
CA GLU A 55 -7.89 -11.54 -1.75
C GLU A 55 -7.89 -11.61 -3.29
N GLY A 56 -7.44 -10.54 -3.95
CA GLY A 56 -7.31 -10.52 -5.41
C GLY A 56 -6.33 -11.56 -5.93
N PHE A 57 -5.23 -11.81 -5.22
CA PHE A 57 -4.24 -12.81 -5.63
C PHE A 57 -4.81 -14.23 -5.52
N ARG A 58 -5.58 -14.54 -4.47
CA ARG A 58 -6.24 -15.85 -4.32
C ARG A 58 -7.17 -16.16 -5.48
N GLU A 59 -7.97 -15.20 -5.91
CA GLU A 59 -8.81 -15.40 -7.10
C GLU A 59 -7.99 -15.74 -8.36
N TRP A 60 -6.80 -15.15 -8.49
CA TRP A 60 -5.93 -15.40 -9.63
C TRP A 60 -5.13 -16.69 -9.51
N VAL A 61 -4.89 -17.20 -8.29
CA VAL A 61 -4.39 -18.56 -8.08
C VAL A 61 -5.38 -19.56 -8.66
N ASP A 62 -6.66 -19.45 -8.30
CA ASP A 62 -7.70 -20.35 -8.78
C ASP A 62 -7.85 -20.28 -10.29
N LYS A 63 -7.96 -19.06 -10.85
CA LYS A 63 -8.00 -18.85 -12.31
C LYS A 63 -6.76 -19.40 -13.02
N ALA A 64 -5.57 -19.27 -12.41
CA ALA A 64 -4.33 -19.79 -13.00
C ALA A 64 -4.31 -21.32 -13.04
N ARG A 65 -4.79 -21.99 -11.98
CA ARG A 65 -4.95 -23.45 -11.93
C ARG A 65 -5.96 -23.92 -12.98
N ASP A 66 -7.09 -23.24 -13.11
CA ASP A 66 -8.11 -23.55 -14.14
C ASP A 66 -7.57 -23.41 -15.57
N MET A 67 -6.61 -22.51 -15.79
CA MET A 67 -5.88 -22.35 -17.05
C MET A 67 -4.74 -23.36 -17.25
N GLY A 68 -4.51 -24.29 -16.32
CA GLY A 68 -3.39 -25.24 -16.34
C GLY A 68 -2.01 -24.59 -16.12
N LYS A 69 -1.97 -23.38 -15.55
CA LYS A 69 -0.74 -22.61 -15.30
C LYS A 69 -0.22 -22.85 -13.87
N GLU A 70 0.07 -24.10 -13.55
CA GLU A 70 0.37 -24.51 -12.16
C GLU A 70 1.56 -23.78 -11.55
N GLU A 71 2.65 -23.58 -12.31
CA GLU A 71 3.82 -22.83 -11.81
C GLU A 71 3.49 -21.35 -11.55
N THR A 72 2.62 -20.75 -12.38
CA THR A 72 2.16 -19.37 -12.16
C THR A 72 1.32 -19.29 -10.88
N ALA A 73 0.38 -20.23 -10.68
CA ALA A 73 -0.42 -20.30 -9.48
C ALA A 73 0.45 -20.45 -8.22
N ASN A 74 1.46 -21.33 -8.26
CA ASN A 74 2.41 -21.54 -7.16
C ASN A 74 3.19 -20.26 -6.82
N ASN A 75 3.66 -19.52 -7.83
CA ASN A 75 4.38 -18.27 -7.61
C ASN A 75 3.46 -17.17 -7.02
N ILE A 76 2.19 -17.12 -7.42
CA ILE A 76 1.20 -16.18 -6.83
C ILE A 76 0.90 -16.58 -5.38
N GLU A 77 0.73 -17.87 -5.07
CA GLU A 77 0.59 -18.36 -3.70
C GLU A 77 1.80 -17.99 -2.83
N GLU A 78 3.01 -18.10 -3.36
CA GLU A 78 4.21 -17.71 -2.65
C GLU A 78 4.25 -16.19 -2.39
N ALA A 79 3.81 -15.37 -3.36
CA ALA A 79 3.67 -13.93 -3.17
C ALA A 79 2.68 -13.59 -2.03
N ILE A 80 1.57 -14.33 -1.91
CA ILE A 80 0.63 -14.20 -0.79
C ILE A 80 1.33 -14.48 0.55
N LYS A 81 2.16 -15.53 0.64
CA LYS A 81 2.90 -15.83 1.88
C LYS A 81 3.83 -14.69 2.27
N TYR A 82 4.52 -14.09 1.29
CA TYR A 82 5.39 -12.94 1.56
C TYR A 82 4.61 -11.69 1.96
N LEU A 83 3.42 -11.46 1.40
CA LEU A 83 2.53 -10.37 1.83
C LEU A 83 2.10 -10.53 3.29
N ARG A 84 1.71 -11.74 3.71
CA ARG A 84 1.38 -12.02 5.11
C ARG A 84 2.56 -11.78 6.04
N LYS A 85 3.75 -12.24 5.64
CA LYS A 85 4.98 -11.96 6.41
C LYS A 85 5.26 -10.46 6.51
N ALA A 86 5.01 -9.69 5.45
CA ALA A 86 5.12 -8.24 5.50
C ALA A 86 4.11 -7.66 6.50
N ASN A 87 2.86 -8.14 6.52
CA ASN A 87 1.85 -7.70 7.49
C ASN A 87 2.29 -7.98 8.93
N ASP A 88 2.83 -9.16 9.22
CA ASP A 88 3.35 -9.50 10.56
C ASP A 88 4.42 -8.49 11.01
N MET A 89 5.35 -8.15 10.12
CA MET A 89 6.41 -7.17 10.40
C MET A 89 5.88 -5.75 10.55
N LEU A 90 4.86 -5.35 9.78
CA LEU A 90 4.22 -4.04 9.88
C LEU A 90 3.44 -3.90 11.20
N LEU A 91 2.76 -4.95 11.62
CA LEU A 91 2.08 -5.00 12.91
C LEU A 91 3.10 -4.95 14.06
N GLU A 92 4.23 -5.65 13.92
CA GLU A 92 5.31 -5.57 14.90
C GLU A 92 5.94 -4.17 14.95
N ALA A 93 6.18 -3.54 13.79
CA ALA A 93 6.64 -2.15 13.74
C ALA A 93 5.65 -1.22 14.47
N LYS A 94 4.34 -1.43 14.31
CA LYS A 94 3.30 -0.63 15.01
C LYS A 94 3.35 -0.80 16.52
N LYS A 95 3.71 -1.97 17.05
CA LYS A 95 3.85 -2.19 18.51
C LYS A 95 5.05 -1.46 19.11
N ASN A 96 6.04 -1.15 18.28
CA ASN A 96 7.28 -0.47 18.67
C ASN A 96 7.24 1.04 18.36
N MET A 97 6.09 1.55 17.92
CA MET A 97 5.81 2.99 17.80
C MET A 97 5.56 3.63 19.16
#